data_AF-A0A0D3KQF0-F1
#
_entry.id   AF-A0A0D3KQF0-F1
#
_cell.length_a   1.000
_cell.length_b   1.000
_cell.length_c   1.000
_cell.angle_alpha   90.00
_cell.angle_beta   90.00
_cell.angle_gamma   90.00
#
_symmetry.space_group_name_H-M   'P 1'
#
loop_
_entity.id
_entity.type
_entity.pdbx_description
1 polymer ?
#
loop_
_entity_poly.entity_id
_entity_poly.type
_entity_poly.pdbx_seq_one_letter_code
_entity_poly.pdbx_strand_id
1 'polypeptide(L)'
;MYEKQEEFLAWLSEVKGVPQEACSQRDLKEHFSTYVEDFNTATLPDEKYYNLRTWYLKEQARKAREGADAQASAAATFERTTFDDEAARKAELARERAKRSEATTALMAKAMGESKGSSALMEDMRQQEEARRLMQVAYKTGDESKAREMALRLDPNHVTEEQMRATWGSGAGPQRKARKPQKS
;
A
#
# COMPACT_ATOMS: atom_id res chain seq x y z
N MET A 1 8.01 33.51 18.29
CA MET A 1 6.66 33.51 17.67
C MET A 1 5.71 33.14 18.79
N TYR A 2 4.71 33.97 19.11
CA TYR A 2 3.83 33.71 20.26
C TYR A 2 2.84 32.61 19.91
N GLU A 3 2.71 31.59 20.76
CA GLU A 3 1.85 30.42 20.51
C GLU A 3 0.36 30.78 20.39
N LYS A 4 -0.04 31.94 20.92
CA LYS A 4 -1.43 32.44 20.94
C LYS A 4 -1.69 33.63 20.03
N GLN A 5 -0.78 33.91 19.12
CA GLN A 5 -0.88 35.05 18.22
C GLN A 5 -2.08 34.91 17.28
N GLU A 6 -2.32 33.72 16.74
CA GLU A 6 -3.40 33.48 15.78
C GLU A 6 -4.77 33.65 16.43
N GLU A 7 -4.95 33.14 17.65
CA GLU A 7 -6.19 33.30 18.42
C GLU A 7 -6.46 34.75 18.78
N PHE A 8 -5.43 35.50 19.20
CA PHE A 8 -5.56 36.92 19.51
C PHE A 8 -5.95 37.74 18.27
N LEU A 9 -5.34 37.47 17.12
CA LEU A 9 -5.65 38.19 15.88
C LEU A 9 -7.07 37.90 15.39
N ALA A 10 -7.54 36.64 15.51
CA ALA A 10 -8.91 36.27 15.20
C ALA A 10 -9.90 37.01 16.13
N TRP A 11 -9.62 37.05 17.44
CA TRP A 11 -10.43 37.79 18.40
C TRP A 11 -10.46 39.29 18.11
N LEU A 12 -9.31 39.89 17.80
CA LEU A 12 -9.19 41.32 17.50
C LEU A 12 -10.03 41.70 16.26
N SER A 13 -9.95 40.90 15.21
CA SER A 13 -10.68 41.16 13.97
C SER A 13 -12.19 40.96 14.13
N GLU A 14 -12.63 39.92 14.86
CA GLU A 14 -14.05 39.54 14.91
C GLU A 14 -14.81 40.18 16.07
N VAL A 15 -14.19 40.31 17.25
CA VAL A 15 -14.83 40.86 18.45
C VAL A 15 -14.66 42.37 18.53
N LYS A 16 -13.44 42.87 18.27
CA LYS A 16 -13.16 44.32 18.29
C LYS A 16 -13.39 44.99 16.94
N GLY A 17 -13.46 44.22 15.84
CA GLY A 17 -13.68 44.76 14.50
C GLY A 17 -12.47 45.55 13.96
N VAL A 18 -11.29 45.37 14.54
CA VAL A 18 -10.09 46.12 14.16
C VAL A 18 -9.14 45.16 13.43
N PRO A 19 -8.85 45.37 12.14
CA PRO A 19 -7.84 44.58 11.45
C PRO A 19 -6.46 44.93 11.99
N GLN A 20 -5.57 43.93 12.08
CA GLN A 20 -4.18 44.11 12.56
C GLN A 20 -3.47 45.27 11.83
N GLU A 21 -3.74 45.42 10.54
CA GLU A 21 -3.10 46.41 9.67
C GLU A 21 -3.50 47.86 9.99
N ALA A 22 -4.68 48.07 10.59
CA ALA A 22 -5.17 49.40 10.96
C ALA A 22 -4.72 49.81 12.39
N CYS A 23 -4.10 48.90 13.14
CA CYS A 23 -3.82 49.08 14.56
C CYS A 23 -2.35 49.45 14.79
N SER A 24 -2.09 50.48 15.61
CA SER A 24 -0.72 50.81 15.99
C SER A 24 -0.15 49.77 16.97
N GLN A 25 1.18 49.68 17.09
CA GLN A 25 1.83 48.78 18.04
C GLN A 25 1.47 49.06 19.51
N ARG A 26 1.02 50.29 19.83
CA ARG A 26 0.55 50.64 21.16
C ARG A 26 -0.83 50.05 21.42
N ASP A 27 -1.74 50.23 20.48
CA ASP A 27 -3.13 49.80 20.58
C ASP A 27 -3.21 48.26 20.56
N LEU A 28 -2.35 47.59 19.78
CA LEU A 28 -2.20 46.13 19.81
C LEU A 28 -1.84 45.61 21.21
N LYS A 29 -0.96 46.31 21.94
CA LYS A 29 -0.58 45.91 23.30
C LYS A 29 -1.73 46.11 24.30
N GLU A 30 -2.49 47.18 24.14
CA GLU A 30 -3.67 47.44 24.97
C GLU A 30 -4.74 46.36 24.76
N HIS A 31 -5.06 46.05 23.50
CA HIS A 31 -5.98 44.98 23.15
C HIS A 31 -5.48 43.60 23.58
N PHE A 32 -4.17 43.35 23.48
CA PHE A 32 -3.58 42.11 23.97
C PHE A 32 -3.71 41.96 25.48
N SER A 33 -3.58 43.05 26.24
CA SER A 33 -3.80 43.02 27.70
C SER A 33 -5.23 42.62 28.05
N THR A 34 -6.23 43.21 27.37
CA THR A 34 -7.64 42.83 27.55
C THR A 34 -7.88 41.38 27.15
N TYR A 35 -7.31 40.94 26.03
CA TYR A 35 -7.44 39.55 25.59
C TYR A 35 -6.85 38.56 26.61
N VAL A 36 -5.69 38.87 27.19
CA VAL A 36 -5.07 38.03 28.23
C VAL A 36 -5.93 37.98 29.49
N GLU A 37 -6.52 39.10 29.89
CA GLU A 37 -7.47 39.14 30.99
C GLU A 37 -8.67 38.24 30.70
N ASP A 38 -9.36 38.45 29.58
CA ASP A 38 -10.52 37.66 29.18
C ASP A 38 -10.22 36.17 28.99
N PHE A 39 -9.02 35.84 28.50
CA PHE A 39 -8.55 34.47 28.35
C PHE A 39 -8.35 33.80 29.72
N ASN A 40 -7.77 34.51 30.68
CA ASN A 40 -7.50 33.97 32.01
C ASN A 40 -8.77 33.86 32.87
N THR A 41 -9.74 34.77 32.70
CA THR A 41 -11.04 34.75 33.37
C THR A 41 -12.07 33.89 32.67
N ALA A 42 -11.71 33.28 31.53
CA ALA A 42 -12.58 32.51 30.67
C ALA A 42 -13.85 33.29 30.23
N THR A 43 -13.72 34.59 29.98
CA THR A 43 -14.82 35.49 29.56
C THR A 43 -14.85 35.79 28.06
N LEU A 44 -14.02 35.12 27.25
CA LEU A 44 -14.07 35.28 25.79
C LEU A 44 -15.42 34.79 25.21
N PRO A 45 -15.92 35.42 24.13
CA PRO A 45 -17.27 35.16 23.61
C PRO A 45 -17.52 33.74 23.06
N ASP A 46 -16.48 33.06 22.56
CA ASP A 46 -16.58 31.75 21.91
C ASP A 46 -15.34 30.90 22.23
N GLU A 47 -15.53 29.57 22.27
CA GLU A 47 -14.45 28.59 22.52
C GLU A 47 -13.31 28.69 21.50
N LYS A 48 -13.59 29.15 20.27
CA LYS A 48 -12.61 29.26 19.19
C LYS A 48 -11.44 30.17 19.51
N TYR A 49 -11.64 31.17 20.39
CA TYR A 49 -10.58 32.09 20.78
C TYR A 49 -9.64 31.50 21.84
N TYR A 50 -9.99 30.37 22.48
CA TYR A 50 -9.04 29.67 23.35
C TYR A 50 -8.14 28.73 22.57
N ASN A 51 -8.69 28.07 21.55
CA ASN A 51 -7.96 27.12 20.70
C ASN A 51 -8.58 27.02 19.30
N LEU A 52 -8.13 27.91 18.41
CA LEU A 52 -8.62 28.01 17.04
C LEU A 52 -8.42 26.72 16.25
N ARG A 53 -7.29 26.02 16.48
CA ARG A 53 -6.97 24.77 15.80
C ARG A 53 -7.98 23.66 16.13
N THR A 54 -8.30 23.48 17.41
CA THR A 54 -9.27 22.45 17.81
C THR A 54 -10.67 22.77 17.30
N TRP A 55 -11.05 24.05 17.33
CA TRP A 55 -12.32 24.50 16.77
C TRP A 55 -12.39 24.22 15.27
N TYR A 56 -11.35 24.55 14.51
CA TYR A 56 -11.30 24.29 13.07
C TYR A 56 -11.40 22.79 12.75
N LEU A 57 -10.69 21.94 13.50
CA LEU A 57 -10.78 20.49 13.34
C LEU A 57 -12.18 19.96 13.64
N LYS A 58 -12.82 20.44 14.71
CA LYS A 58 -14.21 20.08 15.04
C LYS A 58 -15.17 20.54 13.94
N GLU A 59 -14.99 21.76 13.43
CA GLU A 59 -15.83 22.35 12.40
C GLU A 59 -15.70 21.61 11.07
N GLN A 60 -14.47 21.23 10.69
CA GLN A 60 -14.24 20.39 9.51
C GLN A 60 -14.86 19.00 9.67
N ALA A 61 -14.74 18.39 10.85
CA ALA A 61 -15.37 17.11 11.13
C ALA A 61 -16.91 17.20 11.08
N ARG A 62 -17.49 18.31 11.57
CA ARG A 62 -18.93 18.58 11.49
C ARG A 62 -19.38 18.69 10.03
N LYS A 63 -18.72 19.53 9.23
CA LYS A 63 -19.02 19.70 7.80
C LYS A 63 -18.88 18.40 7.00
N ALA A 64 -17.87 17.58 7.32
CA ALA A 64 -17.70 16.28 6.68
C ALA A 64 -18.85 15.32 7.01
N ARG A 65 -19.35 15.33 8.25
CA ARG A 65 -20.53 14.54 8.67
C ARG A 65 -21.80 15.06 8.00
N GLU A 66 -22.04 16.36 8.02
CA GLU A 66 -23.18 16.97 7.34
C GLU A 66 -23.17 16.70 5.84
N GLY A 67 -21.99 16.71 5.19
CA GLY A 67 -21.83 16.33 3.79
C GLY A 67 -22.11 14.85 3.53
N ALA A 68 -21.70 13.97 4.44
CA ALA A 68 -22.01 12.54 4.37
C ALA A 68 -23.51 12.26 4.60
N ASP A 69 -24.13 12.95 5.55
CA ASP A 69 -25.57 12.85 5.84
C ASP A 69 -26.40 13.45 4.70
N ALA A 70 -25.95 14.54 4.08
CA ALA A 70 -26.56 15.12 2.87
C ALA A 70 -26.43 14.17 1.67
N GLN A 71 -25.29 13.51 1.48
CA GLN A 71 -25.14 12.47 0.46
C GLN A 71 -25.99 11.23 0.76
N ALA A 72 -26.07 10.80 2.02
CA ALA A 72 -26.88 9.66 2.43
C ALA A 72 -28.38 9.93 2.28
N SER A 73 -28.83 11.14 2.62
CA SER A 73 -30.23 11.58 2.46
C SER A 73 -30.58 11.85 1.00
N ALA A 74 -29.65 12.38 0.19
CA ALA A 74 -29.81 12.47 -1.26
C ALA A 74 -29.88 11.09 -1.91
N ALA A 75 -29.05 10.13 -1.48
CA ALA A 75 -29.10 8.74 -1.91
C ALA A 75 -30.37 8.00 -1.43
N ALA A 76 -30.93 8.38 -0.29
CA ALA A 76 -32.18 7.83 0.24
C ALA A 76 -33.42 8.42 -0.45
N THR A 77 -33.38 9.69 -0.85
CA THR A 77 -34.46 10.38 -1.59
C THR A 77 -34.41 10.09 -3.09
N PHE A 78 -33.22 9.76 -3.62
CA PHE A 78 -33.08 9.10 -4.91
C PHE A 78 -33.65 7.69 -4.78
N GLU A 79 -34.96 7.57 -4.92
CA GLU A 79 -35.65 6.30 -5.05
C GLU A 79 -34.85 5.37 -5.98
N ARG A 80 -34.69 4.13 -5.53
CA ARG A 80 -34.14 2.94 -6.19
C ARG A 80 -34.64 2.76 -7.63
N THR A 81 -34.18 3.61 -8.53
CA THR A 81 -34.47 3.57 -9.98
C THR A 81 -33.26 3.07 -10.77
N THR A 82 -32.10 2.91 -10.13
CA THR A 82 -30.93 2.24 -10.69
C THR A 82 -30.74 0.88 -10.02
N PHE A 83 -31.08 -0.17 -10.76
CA PHE A 83 -30.73 -1.56 -10.51
C PHE A 83 -29.20 -1.71 -10.67
N ASP A 84 -28.45 -1.33 -9.63
CA ASP A 84 -26.98 -1.48 -9.55
C ASP A 84 -26.60 -2.50 -8.46
N ASP A 85 -27.50 -3.44 -8.19
CA ASP A 85 -27.37 -4.54 -7.23
C ASP A 85 -26.44 -5.66 -7.72
N GLU A 86 -26.14 -5.72 -9.03
CA GLU A 86 -25.20 -6.69 -9.59
C GLU A 86 -23.74 -6.33 -9.26
N ALA A 87 -23.35 -5.05 -9.35
CA ALA A 87 -21.98 -4.62 -9.11
C ALA A 87 -21.57 -4.80 -7.64
N ALA A 88 -22.46 -4.47 -6.71
CA ALA A 88 -22.26 -4.68 -5.27
C ALA A 88 -22.11 -6.17 -4.93
N ARG A 89 -22.97 -7.03 -5.51
CA ARG A 89 -22.92 -8.49 -5.31
C ARG A 89 -21.64 -9.11 -5.88
N LYS A 90 -21.16 -8.62 -7.03
CA LYS A 90 -19.91 -9.08 -7.66
C LYS A 90 -18.68 -8.69 -6.82
N ALA A 91 -18.67 -7.49 -6.25
CA ALA A 91 -17.60 -7.04 -5.36
C ALA A 91 -17.56 -7.85 -4.05
N GLU A 92 -18.72 -8.21 -3.50
CA GLU A 92 -18.84 -9.07 -2.33
C GLU A 92 -18.32 -10.48 -2.60
N LEU A 93 -18.75 -11.11 -3.72
CA LEU A 93 -18.27 -12.43 -4.14
C LEU A 93 -16.76 -12.45 -4.41
N ALA A 94 -16.22 -11.38 -4.99
CA ALA A 94 -14.78 -11.25 -5.24
C ALA A 94 -13.98 -11.18 -3.93
N ARG A 95 -14.47 -10.42 -2.94
CA ARG A 95 -13.87 -10.36 -1.60
C ARG A 95 -13.93 -11.70 -0.89
N GLU A 96 -15.03 -12.42 -0.99
CA GLU A 96 -15.18 -13.74 -0.38
C GLU A 96 -14.28 -14.79 -1.04
N ARG A 97 -14.18 -14.77 -2.37
CA ARG A 97 -13.24 -15.62 -3.13
C ARG A 97 -11.79 -15.30 -2.79
N ALA A 98 -11.43 -14.01 -2.66
CA ALA A 98 -10.09 -13.59 -2.26
C ALA A 98 -9.74 -14.13 -0.87
N LYS A 99 -10.61 -13.91 0.13
CA LYS A 99 -10.43 -14.45 1.50
C LYS A 99 -10.32 -15.97 1.52
N ARG A 100 -11.15 -16.67 0.75
CA ARG A 100 -11.10 -18.14 0.65
C ARG A 100 -9.80 -18.61 -0.01
N SER A 101 -9.37 -17.95 -1.08
CA SER A 101 -8.10 -18.26 -1.73
C SER A 101 -6.91 -18.00 -0.81
N GLU A 102 -6.89 -16.88 -0.09
CA GLU A 102 -5.86 -16.54 0.90
C GLU A 102 -5.82 -17.53 2.05
N ALA A 103 -6.98 -17.97 2.56
CA ALA A 103 -7.05 -19.00 3.58
C ALA A 103 -6.51 -20.35 3.07
N THR A 104 -6.83 -20.73 1.83
CA THR A 104 -6.30 -21.98 1.24
C THR A 104 -4.81 -21.91 0.98
N THR A 105 -4.28 -20.78 0.49
CA THR A 105 -2.84 -20.61 0.25
C THR A 105 -2.06 -20.55 1.56
N ALA A 106 -2.60 -19.89 2.60
CA ALA A 106 -2.01 -19.87 3.93
C ALA A 106 -1.96 -21.26 4.57
N LEU A 107 -3.03 -22.05 4.45
CA LEU A 107 -3.07 -23.42 4.95
C LEU A 107 -2.10 -24.33 4.19
N MET A 108 -2.01 -24.17 2.87
CA MET A 108 -1.03 -24.90 2.05
C MET A 108 0.41 -24.51 2.42
N ALA A 109 0.70 -23.23 2.62
CA ALA A 109 2.02 -22.75 3.07
C ALA A 109 2.39 -23.29 4.45
N LYS A 110 1.43 -23.35 5.38
CA LYS A 110 1.62 -23.92 6.71
C LYS A 110 1.89 -25.43 6.67
N ALA A 111 1.11 -26.19 5.89
CA ALA A 111 1.32 -27.62 5.71
C ALA A 111 2.68 -27.93 5.06
N MET A 112 3.14 -27.08 4.13
CA MET A 112 4.48 -27.16 3.56
C MET A 112 5.57 -26.84 4.58
N GLY A 113 5.34 -25.93 5.54
CA GLY A 113 6.28 -25.61 6.61
C GLY A 113 6.41 -26.71 7.67
N GLU A 114 5.31 -27.40 8.02
CA GLU A 114 5.26 -28.35 9.15
C GLU A 114 5.79 -29.77 8.80
N SER A 115 5.85 -30.15 7.53
CA SER A 115 6.48 -31.41 7.13
C SER A 115 8.00 -31.33 7.31
N LYS A 116 8.61 -32.08 8.22
CA LYS A 116 10.09 -32.08 8.44
C LYS A 116 10.95 -32.39 7.20
N GLY A 117 10.37 -32.90 6.11
CA GLY A 117 11.03 -32.99 4.79
C GLY A 117 11.11 -31.66 4.03
N SER A 118 10.52 -30.59 4.56
CA SER A 118 10.39 -29.29 3.93
C SER A 118 11.65 -28.44 3.99
N SER A 119 12.58 -28.69 4.92
CA SER A 119 13.84 -27.94 4.96
C SER A 119 14.66 -28.18 3.70
N ALA A 120 14.84 -29.44 3.31
CA ALA A 120 15.55 -29.80 2.08
C ALA A 120 14.77 -29.36 0.82
N LEU A 121 13.43 -29.45 0.85
CA LEU A 121 12.58 -28.97 -0.24
C LEU A 121 12.62 -27.43 -0.38
N MET A 122 12.64 -26.69 0.72
CA MET A 122 12.77 -25.23 0.73
C MET A 122 14.16 -24.79 0.28
N GLU A 123 15.21 -25.53 0.64
CA GLU A 123 16.57 -25.31 0.13
C GLU A 123 16.64 -25.56 -1.39
N ASP A 124 16.03 -26.63 -1.89
CA ASP A 124 15.95 -26.91 -3.33
C ASP A 124 15.13 -25.84 -4.06
N MET A 125 13.98 -25.43 -3.51
CA MET A 125 13.18 -24.32 -4.05
C MET A 125 13.96 -23.00 -4.09
N ARG A 126 14.74 -22.71 -3.04
CA ARG A 126 15.59 -21.51 -2.98
C ARG A 126 16.71 -21.57 -4.02
N GLN A 127 17.32 -22.74 -4.22
CA GLN A 127 18.33 -22.95 -5.26
C GLN A 127 17.76 -22.81 -6.68
N GLN A 128 16.53 -23.29 -6.90
CA GLN A 128 15.81 -23.12 -8.17
C GLN A 128 15.44 -21.64 -8.41
N GLU A 129 15.00 -20.92 -7.39
CA GLU A 129 14.67 -19.50 -7.48
C GLU A 129 15.91 -18.65 -7.76
N GLU A 130 17.03 -18.94 -7.08
CA GLU A 130 18.32 -18.31 -7.35
C GLU A 130 18.78 -18.60 -8.79
N ALA A 131 18.60 -19.84 -9.28
CA ALA A 131 18.93 -20.19 -10.65
C ALA A 131 18.10 -19.40 -11.68
N ARG A 132 16.79 -19.25 -11.44
CA ARG A 132 15.90 -18.42 -12.25
C ARG A 132 16.31 -16.95 -12.24
N ARG A 133 16.66 -16.42 -11.06
CA ARG A 133 17.12 -15.03 -10.92
C ARG A 133 18.43 -14.81 -11.68
N LEU A 134 19.40 -15.70 -11.54
CA LEU A 134 20.67 -15.64 -12.25
C LEU A 134 20.48 -15.76 -13.76
N MET A 135 19.59 -16.63 -14.23
CA MET A 135 19.20 -16.72 -15.65
C MET A 135 18.61 -15.39 -16.15
N GLN A 136 17.68 -14.78 -15.41
CA GLN A 136 17.11 -13.49 -15.78
C GLN A 136 18.17 -12.38 -15.86
N VAL A 137 19.13 -12.38 -14.93
CA VAL A 137 20.28 -11.45 -14.99
C VAL A 137 21.14 -11.74 -16.21
N ALA A 138 21.48 -12.99 -16.49
CA ALA A 138 22.29 -13.40 -17.64
C ALA A 138 21.65 -12.98 -18.98
N TYR A 139 20.33 -13.15 -19.12
CA TYR A 139 19.58 -12.64 -20.28
C TYR A 139 19.62 -11.12 -20.38
N LYS A 140 19.48 -10.41 -19.26
CA LYS A 140 19.57 -8.93 -19.23
C LYS A 140 20.97 -8.42 -19.56
N THR A 141 22.02 -9.16 -19.19
CA THR A 141 23.41 -8.81 -19.48
C THR A 141 23.94 -9.34 -20.82
N GLY A 142 23.13 -10.09 -21.58
CA GLY A 142 23.49 -10.61 -22.90
C GLY A 142 24.41 -11.84 -22.89
N ASP A 143 24.57 -12.52 -21.75
CA ASP A 143 25.36 -13.76 -21.64
C ASP A 143 24.46 -14.97 -21.92
N GLU A 144 24.21 -15.22 -23.22
CA GLU A 144 23.29 -16.26 -23.68
C GLU A 144 23.75 -17.68 -23.32
N SER A 145 25.05 -17.91 -23.21
CA SER A 145 25.62 -19.22 -22.90
C SER A 145 25.29 -19.63 -21.47
N LYS A 146 25.52 -18.74 -20.48
CA LYS A 146 25.17 -19.00 -19.08
C LYS A 146 23.66 -19.09 -18.87
N ALA A 147 22.87 -18.30 -19.61
CA ALA A 147 21.42 -18.38 -19.53
C ALA A 147 20.87 -19.74 -19.99
N ARG A 148 21.42 -20.31 -21.09
CA ARG A 148 21.06 -21.64 -21.60
C ARG A 148 21.47 -22.76 -20.67
N GLU A 149 22.66 -22.68 -20.07
CA GLU A 149 23.13 -23.67 -19.07
C GLU A 149 22.23 -23.69 -17.84
N MET A 150 21.86 -22.51 -17.33
CA MET A 150 20.93 -22.37 -16.20
C MET A 150 19.51 -22.82 -16.55
N ALA A 151 19.10 -22.71 -17.82
CA ALA A 151 17.81 -23.23 -18.30
C ALA A 151 17.79 -24.75 -18.32
N LEU A 152 18.85 -25.38 -18.83
CA LEU A 152 18.99 -26.83 -18.84
C LEU A 152 18.98 -27.41 -17.41
N ARG A 153 19.63 -26.74 -16.45
CA ARG A 153 19.61 -27.16 -15.04
C ARG A 153 18.22 -27.03 -14.38
N LEU A 154 17.38 -26.14 -14.87
CA LEU A 154 16.03 -25.89 -14.35
C LEU A 154 14.97 -26.80 -15.01
N ASP A 155 15.30 -27.44 -16.12
CA ASP A 155 14.39 -28.32 -16.85
C ASP A 155 14.13 -29.61 -16.05
N PRO A 156 12.88 -29.93 -15.69
CA PRO A 156 12.53 -31.11 -14.88
C PRO A 156 12.88 -32.46 -15.54
N ASN A 157 13.06 -32.45 -16.86
CA ASN A 157 13.39 -33.64 -17.66
C ASN A 157 14.89 -33.72 -17.99
N HIS A 158 15.70 -32.76 -17.55
CA HIS A 158 17.14 -32.78 -17.79
C HIS A 158 17.81 -33.74 -16.81
N VAL A 159 18.11 -34.94 -17.29
CA VAL A 159 18.87 -35.93 -16.51
C VAL A 159 20.36 -35.66 -16.70
N THR A 160 21.07 -35.44 -15.60
CA THR A 160 22.53 -35.23 -15.66
C THR A 160 23.24 -36.49 -16.15
N GLU A 161 24.39 -36.35 -16.81
CA GLU A 161 25.15 -37.51 -17.34
C GLU A 161 25.53 -38.51 -16.25
N GLU A 162 25.78 -38.04 -15.03
CA GLU A 162 26.07 -38.89 -13.87
C GLU A 162 24.83 -39.69 -13.44
N GLN A 163 23.64 -39.08 -13.43
CA GLN A 163 22.38 -39.75 -13.13
C GLN A 163 22.02 -40.77 -14.21
N MET A 164 22.26 -40.48 -15.49
CA MET A 164 22.09 -41.45 -16.58
C MET A 164 23.08 -42.61 -16.49
N ARG A 165 24.34 -42.36 -16.13
CA ARG A 165 25.37 -43.40 -15.95
C ARG A 165 25.06 -44.30 -14.75
N ALA A 166 24.56 -43.73 -13.65
CA ALA A 166 24.18 -44.49 -12.45
C ALA A 166 22.93 -45.37 -12.67
N THR A 167 21.99 -44.92 -13.49
CA THR A 167 20.72 -45.64 -13.74
C THR A 167 20.82 -46.66 -14.87
N TRP A 168 21.64 -46.41 -15.91
CA TRP A 168 21.67 -47.25 -17.12
C TRP A 168 23.06 -47.79 -17.49
N GLY A 169 24.11 -47.51 -16.70
CA GLY A 169 25.48 -47.91 -17.01
C GLY A 169 26.09 -47.09 -18.16
N SER A 170 27.42 -47.13 -18.28
CA SER A 170 28.24 -46.23 -19.13
C SER A 170 28.03 -46.29 -20.66
N GLY A 171 26.95 -46.91 -21.15
CA GLY A 171 26.68 -47.12 -22.58
C GLY A 171 25.58 -46.24 -23.20
N ALA A 172 24.77 -45.54 -22.41
CA ALA A 172 23.58 -44.83 -22.90
C ALA A 172 23.76 -43.31 -22.96
N GLY A 173 24.74 -42.83 -23.72
CA GLY A 173 24.82 -41.42 -24.11
C GLY A 173 24.00 -41.16 -25.39
N PRO A 174 23.33 -40.00 -25.55
CA PRO A 174 22.61 -39.69 -26.78
C PRO A 174 23.60 -39.63 -27.94
N GLN A 175 23.49 -40.56 -28.91
CA GLN A 175 24.27 -40.49 -30.14
C GLN A 175 23.94 -39.19 -30.86
N ARG A 176 24.90 -38.25 -30.85
CA ARG A 176 24.88 -37.07 -31.71
C ARG A 176 24.88 -37.54 -33.15
N LYS A 177 23.70 -37.69 -33.75
CA LYS A 177 23.58 -37.91 -35.20
C LYS A 177 24.10 -36.66 -35.89
N ALA A 178 25.28 -36.75 -36.47
CA ALA A 178 25.86 -35.70 -37.30
C ALA A 178 24.88 -35.35 -38.43
N ARG A 179 24.30 -34.14 -38.40
CA ARG A 179 23.58 -33.58 -39.55
C ARG A 179 24.61 -33.39 -40.67
N LYS A 180 24.44 -34.11 -41.78
CA LYS A 180 25.25 -33.93 -43.00
C LYS A 180 25.10 -32.47 -43.49
N PRO A 181 26.17 -31.84 -43.99
CA PRO A 181 26.08 -30.51 -44.56
C PRO A 181 25.24 -30.53 -45.84
N GLN A 182 24.24 -29.64 -45.93
CA GLN A 182 23.57 -29.31 -47.20
C GLN A 182 24.62 -28.67 -48.11
N LYS A 183 24.90 -29.30 -49.25
CA LYS A 183 25.68 -28.69 -50.33
C LYS A 183 24.83 -27.62 -51.01
N SER A 184 25.46 -26.48 -51.28
CA SER A 184 24.97 -25.34 -52.08
C SER A 184 24.60 -25.73 -53.51
#